data_AF-A0ABC8DCI5-F1
#
_entry.id   AF-A0ABC8DCI5-F1
#
_cell.length_a   1.000
_cell.length_b   1.000
_cell.length_c   1.000
_cell.angle_alpha   90.00
_cell.angle_beta   90.00
_cell.angle_gamma   90.00
#
_symmetry.space_group_name_H-M   'P 1'
#
loop_
_entity.id
_entity.type
_entity.pdbx_description
1 polymer ?
#
loop_
_entity_poly.entity_id
_entity_poly.type
_entity_poly.pdbx_seq_one_letter_code
_entity_poly.pdbx_strand_id
1 'polypeptide(L)'
;MSKKKIILLISTLSVVVVAIILAIAIPMYINRLDTSNLDAIAEKVGNDKGVKKNFNQVWMSKTDKSNDRVYDLSLAAKPSFTSLSDKEKLLTVGEVMEVAQKNSNFNKINCGKDKVCSISRIYILPAKNDKAVSYEVAYDLLNKPEENTLLIRDRVDDNPESTGFQRREVTYSENDDEQSEDEEYQEKKIAIGMTKQEVIQLKDWGRPKSIHKTTTASGINEQWVYGISRYLYFDNGVLTTIQE
;
A
#
# COMPACT_ATOMS: atom_id res chain seq x y z
N MET A 1 9.09 43.57 67.21
CA MET A 1 10.17 42.55 67.26
C MET A 1 10.14 41.70 65.99
N SER A 2 11.25 41.03 65.66
CA SER A 2 11.44 39.93 64.68
C SER A 2 10.49 39.83 63.48
N LYS A 3 10.98 40.20 62.28
CA LYS A 3 10.49 39.67 61.01
C LYS A 3 11.13 38.30 60.75
N LYS A 4 10.36 37.24 60.53
CA LYS A 4 10.82 36.07 59.75
C LYS A 4 9.70 35.53 58.86
N LYS A 5 9.71 35.92 57.58
CA LYS A 5 9.02 35.16 56.53
C LYS A 5 9.81 33.86 56.33
N ILE A 6 9.22 32.70 56.65
CA ILE A 6 9.79 31.41 56.23
C ILE A 6 9.26 31.13 54.83
N ILE A 7 10.07 31.49 53.83
CA ILE A 7 9.84 31.10 52.44
C ILE A 7 10.42 29.71 52.30
N LEU A 8 9.55 28.69 52.25
CA LEU A 8 9.97 27.31 51.98
C LEU A 8 10.15 27.12 50.47
N LEU A 9 11.28 27.59 49.96
CA LEU A 9 11.86 27.13 48.69
C LEU A 9 12.63 25.82 48.95
N ILE A 10 13.04 25.14 47.85
CA ILE A 10 13.62 23.79 47.81
C ILE A 10 12.54 22.71 48.04
N SER A 11 12.19 21.87 47.07
CA SER A 11 12.60 21.86 45.66
C SER A 11 11.43 21.42 44.78
N THR A 12 11.21 22.11 43.66
CA THR A 12 10.51 21.50 42.53
C THR A 12 11.35 20.30 42.10
N LEU A 13 10.91 19.09 42.44
CA LEU A 13 11.43 17.89 41.80
C LEU A 13 10.93 17.96 40.36
N SER A 14 11.74 18.58 39.49
CA SER A 14 11.54 18.55 38.06
C SER A 14 11.68 17.12 37.61
N VAL A 15 10.58 16.37 37.68
CA VAL A 15 10.39 15.13 36.94
C VAL A 15 10.28 15.53 35.48
N VAL A 16 11.43 15.93 34.93
CA VAL A 16 11.72 15.77 33.52
C VAL A 16 11.70 14.26 33.33
N VAL A 17 10.50 13.73 33.11
CA VAL A 17 10.36 12.57 32.25
C VAL A 17 10.97 13.04 30.95
N VAL A 18 12.27 12.78 30.80
CA VAL A 18 12.90 12.80 29.49
C VAL A 18 12.13 11.73 28.77
N ALA A 19 11.14 12.14 27.99
CA ALA A 19 10.57 11.34 26.94
C ALA A 19 11.73 11.13 25.98
N ILE A 20 12.56 10.13 26.32
CA ILE A 20 13.51 9.54 25.40
C ILE A 20 12.62 8.88 24.38
N ILE A 21 12.21 9.69 23.39
CA ILE A 21 11.74 9.24 22.10
C ILE A 21 12.99 8.65 21.44
N LEU A 22 13.39 7.49 21.97
CA LEU A 22 13.95 6.41 21.19
C LEU A 22 12.90 6.14 20.12
N ALA A 23 13.00 6.91 19.04
CA ALA A 23 12.48 6.53 17.75
C ALA A 23 13.27 5.28 17.36
N ILE A 24 12.88 4.14 17.94
CA ILE A 24 13.33 2.84 17.51
C ILE A 24 12.70 2.65 16.13
N ALA A 25 13.37 3.19 15.13
CA ALA A 25 13.11 2.91 13.74
C ALA A 25 13.47 1.45 13.50
N ILE A 26 12.57 0.55 13.90
CA ILE A 26 12.66 -0.88 13.62
C ILE A 26 12.41 -1.01 12.11
N PRO A 27 13.42 -1.33 11.28
CA PRO A 27 13.16 -1.66 9.90
C PRO A 27 12.26 -2.92 9.89
N MET A 28 11.12 -2.83 9.21
CA MET A 28 10.08 -3.88 9.18
C MET A 28 10.48 -5.06 8.27
N TYR A 29 9.49 -5.89 7.84
CA TYR A 29 9.55 -6.87 6.71
C TYR A 29 10.17 -8.27 7.09
N ILE A 30 9.72 -9.57 6.96
CA ILE A 30 8.72 -10.56 6.36
C ILE A 30 9.03 -11.42 5.07
N ASN A 31 9.88 -12.45 5.25
CA ASN A 31 10.15 -13.73 4.51
C ASN A 31 9.56 -14.18 3.12
N ARG A 32 10.50 -14.61 2.24
CA ARG A 32 10.75 -15.92 1.50
C ARG A 32 9.85 -16.58 0.39
N LEU A 33 10.35 -16.51 -0.87
CA LEU A 33 10.09 -17.22 -2.17
C LEU A 33 11.35 -17.95 -2.76
N ASP A 34 11.33 -18.17 -4.08
CA ASP A 34 12.42 -17.98 -5.05
C ASP A 34 12.21 -16.68 -5.87
N THR A 35 13.18 -15.75 -5.94
CA THR A 35 13.05 -14.50 -6.75
C THR A 35 13.46 -14.65 -8.22
N SER A 36 13.62 -15.88 -8.71
CA SER A 36 14.13 -16.18 -10.06
C SER A 36 13.32 -15.59 -11.23
N ASN A 37 12.06 -15.20 -11.03
CA ASN A 37 11.22 -14.71 -12.12
C ASN A 37 10.19 -13.65 -11.69
N LEU A 38 10.63 -12.38 -11.64
CA LEU A 38 9.72 -11.21 -11.56
C LEU A 38 8.73 -11.19 -12.73
N ASP A 39 9.21 -11.59 -13.92
CA ASP A 39 8.41 -11.58 -15.14
C ASP A 39 7.27 -12.60 -15.08
N ALA A 40 7.35 -13.65 -14.27
CA ALA A 40 6.24 -14.59 -14.01
C ALA A 40 5.15 -14.02 -13.08
N ILE A 41 5.49 -13.04 -12.22
CA ILE A 41 4.47 -12.27 -11.48
C ILE A 41 3.82 -11.28 -12.45
N ALA A 42 4.65 -10.53 -13.18
CA ALA A 42 4.18 -9.54 -14.15
C ALA A 42 3.35 -10.17 -15.28
N GLU A 43 3.71 -11.37 -15.75
CA GLU A 43 2.95 -12.16 -16.72
C GLU A 43 1.58 -12.52 -16.17
N LYS A 44 1.47 -13.00 -14.92
CA LYS A 44 0.17 -13.31 -14.31
C LYS A 44 -0.72 -12.08 -14.18
N VAL A 45 -0.15 -10.94 -13.78
CA VAL A 45 -0.87 -9.66 -13.70
C VAL A 45 -1.31 -9.20 -15.09
N GLY A 46 -0.39 -9.17 -16.05
CA GLY A 46 -0.66 -8.85 -17.45
C GLY A 46 -1.49 -9.91 -18.19
N ASN A 47 -1.81 -11.05 -17.56
CA ASN A 47 -2.69 -12.08 -18.09
C ASN A 47 -4.13 -12.00 -17.58
N ASP A 48 -4.38 -11.28 -16.49
CA ASP A 48 -5.72 -11.05 -15.94
C ASP A 48 -6.65 -10.31 -16.94
N LYS A 49 -7.95 -10.59 -16.86
CA LYS A 49 -8.96 -10.05 -17.80
C LYS A 49 -9.18 -8.54 -17.64
N GLY A 50 -9.19 -8.02 -16.42
CA GLY A 50 -9.33 -6.58 -16.14
C GLY A 50 -8.08 -5.83 -16.58
N VAL A 51 -6.90 -6.32 -16.15
CA VAL A 51 -5.61 -5.73 -16.55
C VAL A 51 -5.43 -5.74 -18.08
N LYS A 52 -5.77 -6.84 -18.77
CA LYS A 52 -5.70 -6.92 -20.24
C LYS A 52 -6.65 -5.99 -20.98
N LYS A 53 -7.74 -5.51 -20.38
CA LYS A 53 -8.64 -4.50 -20.98
C LYS A 53 -7.90 -3.17 -21.21
N ASN A 54 -7.03 -2.82 -20.26
CA ASN A 54 -6.51 -1.46 -20.08
C ASN A 54 -5.00 -1.35 -20.32
N PHE A 55 -4.24 -2.45 -20.29
CA PHE A 55 -2.78 -2.45 -20.46
C PHE A 55 -2.31 -3.42 -21.55
N ASN A 56 -1.21 -3.05 -22.23
CA ASN A 56 -0.54 -3.83 -23.28
C ASN A 56 0.52 -4.78 -22.71
N GLN A 57 1.27 -4.31 -21.73
CA GLN A 57 2.39 -5.01 -21.10
C GLN A 57 2.43 -4.63 -19.62
N VAL A 58 2.93 -5.55 -18.81
CA VAL A 58 3.24 -5.39 -17.39
C VAL A 58 4.63 -5.96 -17.17
N TRP A 59 5.48 -5.27 -16.41
CA TRP A 59 6.78 -5.75 -15.97
C TRP A 59 7.06 -5.27 -14.54
N MET A 60 8.02 -5.88 -13.86
CA MET A 60 8.46 -5.43 -12.53
C MET A 60 9.95 -5.13 -12.56
N SER A 61 10.34 -3.95 -12.08
CA SER A 61 11.73 -3.53 -11.99
C SER A 61 12.11 -3.20 -10.55
N LYS A 62 13.36 -3.47 -10.17
CA LYS A 62 13.88 -3.13 -8.85
C LYS A 62 14.16 -1.62 -8.76
N THR A 63 13.55 -0.95 -7.79
CA THR A 63 13.48 0.52 -7.70
C THR A 63 14.84 1.19 -7.50
N ASP A 64 15.73 0.57 -6.73
CA ASP A 64 17.09 1.06 -6.47
C ASP A 64 18.08 -0.11 -6.33
N LYS A 65 19.35 0.14 -6.66
CA LYS A 65 20.48 -0.75 -6.34
C LYS A 65 20.87 -0.65 -4.86
N SER A 66 20.57 0.46 -4.16
CA SER A 66 20.91 0.64 -2.73
C SER A 66 19.99 -0.14 -1.78
N ASN A 67 18.68 -0.19 -2.07
CA ASN A 67 17.69 -0.91 -1.26
C ASN A 67 17.29 -2.20 -1.97
N ASP A 68 17.66 -3.36 -1.43
CA ASP A 68 17.60 -4.61 -2.17
C ASP A 68 16.19 -5.17 -2.45
N ARG A 69 15.12 -4.50 -1.97
CA ARG A 69 13.81 -5.11 -1.64
C ARG A 69 12.60 -4.31 -2.11
N VAL A 70 12.79 -3.21 -2.82
CA VAL A 70 11.69 -2.36 -3.30
C VAL A 70 11.56 -2.50 -4.81
N TYR A 71 10.32 -2.64 -5.28
CA TYR A 71 10.00 -2.91 -6.68
C TYR A 71 8.97 -1.90 -7.19
N ASP A 72 9.12 -1.54 -8.46
CA ASP A 72 8.20 -0.75 -9.24
C ASP A 72 7.40 -1.70 -10.11
N LEU A 73 6.08 -1.75 -9.93
CA LEU A 73 5.19 -2.44 -10.87
C LEU A 73 4.92 -1.48 -12.02
N SER A 74 5.32 -1.85 -13.23
CA SER A 74 5.29 -0.96 -14.39
C SER A 74 4.34 -1.48 -15.47
N LEU A 75 3.57 -0.59 -16.08
CA LEU A 75 2.58 -0.93 -17.11
C LEU A 75 2.70 -0.03 -18.35
N ALA A 76 2.35 -0.58 -19.50
CA ALA A 76 2.17 0.18 -20.74
C ALA A 76 0.67 0.31 -21.05
N ALA A 77 0.13 1.52 -20.95
CA ALA A 77 -1.29 1.80 -21.16
C ALA A 77 -1.76 1.50 -22.59
N LYS A 78 -3.05 1.12 -22.71
CA LYS A 78 -3.82 1.16 -23.96
C LYS A 78 -4.59 2.49 -24.05
N PRO A 79 -5.03 2.88 -25.27
CA PRO A 79 -5.98 3.97 -25.43
C PRO A 79 -7.23 3.86 -24.53
N SER A 80 -7.66 2.62 -24.23
CA SER A 80 -8.78 2.32 -23.32
C SER A 80 -8.54 2.69 -21.86
N PHE A 81 -7.29 2.82 -21.39
CA PHE A 81 -6.97 3.35 -20.07
C PHE A 81 -6.85 4.88 -20.11
N THR A 82 -6.21 5.42 -21.14
CA THR A 82 -5.94 6.86 -21.23
C THR A 82 -7.21 7.68 -21.46
N SER A 83 -8.22 7.08 -22.12
CA SER A 83 -9.55 7.67 -22.34
C SER A 83 -10.47 7.70 -21.12
N LEU A 84 -10.13 7.00 -20.03
CA LEU A 84 -10.93 6.98 -18.80
C LEU A 84 -10.91 8.37 -18.12
N SER A 85 -11.92 8.68 -17.30
CA SER A 85 -11.79 9.76 -16.31
C SER A 85 -10.64 9.45 -15.34
N ASP A 86 -10.04 10.46 -14.72
CA ASP A 86 -8.90 10.22 -13.82
C ASP A 86 -9.28 9.46 -12.54
N LYS A 87 -10.57 9.44 -12.19
CA LYS A 87 -11.17 8.60 -11.13
C LYS A 87 -11.19 7.13 -11.54
N GLU A 88 -11.74 6.81 -12.72
CA GLU A 88 -11.69 5.47 -13.31
C GLU A 88 -10.25 4.99 -13.54
N LYS A 89 -9.30 5.89 -13.86
CA LYS A 89 -7.87 5.56 -13.89
C LYS A 89 -7.38 5.10 -12.52
N LEU A 90 -7.63 5.86 -11.45
CA LEU A 90 -7.22 5.49 -10.09
C LEU A 90 -7.80 4.12 -9.68
N LEU A 91 -9.10 3.90 -9.91
CA LEU A 91 -9.77 2.61 -9.62
C LEU A 91 -9.18 1.45 -10.44
N THR A 92 -8.93 1.66 -11.75
CA THR A 92 -8.27 0.67 -12.62
C THR A 92 -6.85 0.32 -12.14
N VAL A 93 -6.10 1.28 -11.61
CA VAL A 93 -4.78 1.03 -11.00
C VAL A 93 -4.92 0.29 -9.67
N GLY A 94 -6.05 0.46 -8.98
CA GLY A 94 -6.49 -0.38 -7.88
C GLY A 94 -6.66 -1.85 -8.26
N GLU A 95 -7.46 -2.15 -9.30
CA GLU A 95 -7.62 -3.53 -9.83
C GLU A 95 -6.26 -4.18 -10.12
N VAL A 96 -5.36 -3.44 -10.79
CA VAL A 96 -3.99 -3.89 -11.09
C VAL A 96 -3.23 -4.27 -9.82
N MET A 97 -3.34 -3.47 -8.76
CA MET A 97 -2.70 -3.74 -7.47
C MET A 97 -3.31 -4.97 -6.79
N GLU A 98 -4.64 -5.13 -6.78
CA GLU A 98 -5.29 -6.33 -6.24
C GLU A 98 -4.86 -7.60 -6.96
N VAL A 99 -4.82 -7.57 -8.29
CA VAL A 99 -4.35 -8.67 -9.13
C VAL A 99 -2.87 -8.96 -8.86
N ALA A 100 -2.03 -7.93 -8.69
CA ALA A 100 -0.61 -8.09 -8.34
C ALA A 100 -0.41 -8.72 -6.95
N GLN A 101 -1.19 -8.30 -5.95
CA GLN A 101 -1.15 -8.88 -4.61
C GLN A 101 -1.67 -10.31 -4.62
N LYS A 102 -2.83 -10.59 -5.22
CA LYS A 102 -3.40 -11.95 -5.34
C LYS A 102 -2.44 -12.94 -6.01
N ASN A 103 -1.71 -12.50 -7.04
CA ASN A 103 -0.70 -13.34 -7.71
C ASN A 103 0.63 -13.44 -6.94
N SER A 104 0.89 -12.52 -6.01
CA SER A 104 2.00 -12.58 -5.06
C SER A 104 1.66 -13.38 -3.80
N ASN A 105 0.39 -13.44 -3.37
CA ASN A 105 -0.05 -14.02 -2.10
C ASN A 105 0.34 -15.49 -1.93
N PHE A 106 0.25 -16.28 -3.01
CA PHE A 106 0.66 -17.69 -2.98
C PHE A 106 2.19 -17.88 -2.90
N ASN A 107 2.98 -16.83 -3.13
CA ASN A 107 4.43 -16.85 -2.97
C ASN A 107 5.02 -15.47 -2.52
N LYS A 108 4.69 -14.99 -1.30
CA LYS A 108 5.64 -14.93 -0.16
C LYS A 108 7.12 -14.68 -0.58
N ILE A 109 7.81 -13.55 -0.29
CA ILE A 109 8.91 -13.01 -1.16
C ILE A 109 10.39 -13.13 -0.65
N ASN A 110 11.33 -13.81 -1.35
CA ASN A 110 12.74 -14.06 -0.86
C ASN A 110 13.73 -12.96 -1.22
N CYS A 111 13.58 -11.84 -0.54
CA CYS A 111 14.58 -10.78 -0.45
C CYS A 111 15.82 -11.21 0.40
N GLY A 112 15.88 -12.48 0.81
CA GLY A 112 16.72 -13.04 1.85
C GLY A 112 15.88 -13.65 2.98
N LYS A 113 16.57 -14.27 3.95
CA LYS A 113 15.94 -14.67 5.21
C LYS A 113 15.37 -13.44 5.92
N ASP A 114 14.15 -13.55 6.42
CA ASP A 114 13.52 -12.60 7.34
C ASP A 114 13.29 -11.18 6.78
N LYS A 115 12.84 -11.06 5.51
CA LYS A 115 12.61 -9.78 4.78
C LYS A 115 11.41 -9.83 3.79
N VAL A 116 10.54 -8.80 3.76
CA VAL A 116 9.52 -8.48 2.70
C VAL A 116 10.18 -7.75 1.54
N CYS A 117 9.57 -7.95 0.37
CA CYS A 117 9.73 -7.11 -0.80
C CYS A 117 8.38 -6.45 -1.07
N SER A 118 8.31 -5.12 -1.14
CA SER A 118 7.07 -4.37 -1.39
C SER A 118 7.11 -3.71 -2.76
N ILE A 119 5.93 -3.61 -3.39
CA ILE A 119 5.70 -2.64 -4.46
C ILE A 119 5.65 -1.27 -3.77
N SER A 120 6.54 -0.34 -4.10
CA SER A 120 6.47 1.04 -3.55
C SER A 120 5.61 1.95 -4.42
N ARG A 121 5.47 1.63 -5.70
CA ARG A 121 4.72 2.41 -6.66
C ARG A 121 4.27 1.59 -7.85
N ILE A 122 3.14 1.98 -8.42
CA ILE A 122 2.77 1.63 -9.78
C ILE A 122 3.18 2.78 -10.69
N TYR A 123 3.90 2.48 -11.77
CA TYR A 123 4.33 3.45 -12.78
C TYR A 123 3.76 3.08 -14.16
N ILE A 124 3.13 4.02 -14.84
CA ILE A 124 2.38 3.73 -16.06
C ILE A 124 2.90 4.62 -17.19
N LEU A 125 3.49 3.98 -18.19
CA LEU A 125 3.76 4.61 -19.47
C LEU A 125 2.43 4.84 -20.20
N PRO A 126 2.12 6.08 -20.61
CA PRO A 126 0.88 6.41 -21.29
C PRO A 126 0.83 5.82 -22.70
N ALA A 127 -0.36 5.86 -23.32
CA ALA A 127 -0.52 5.46 -24.71
C ALA A 127 0.21 6.43 -25.67
N LYS A 128 0.45 5.98 -26.91
CA LYS A 128 1.06 6.85 -27.93
C LYS A 128 0.16 8.07 -28.21
N ASN A 129 0.78 9.26 -28.26
CA ASN A 129 0.15 10.57 -28.46
C ASN A 129 -0.72 11.08 -27.29
N ASP A 130 -0.59 10.51 -26.08
CA ASP A 130 -1.22 11.07 -24.89
C ASP A 130 -0.59 12.42 -24.49
N LYS A 131 -1.39 13.31 -23.88
CA LYS A 131 -0.92 14.54 -23.22
C LYS A 131 -0.15 14.20 -21.94
N ALA A 132 -0.53 13.13 -21.26
CA ALA A 132 0.21 12.56 -20.15
C ALA A 132 1.61 12.08 -20.61
N VAL A 133 2.54 12.10 -19.67
CA VAL A 133 3.94 11.66 -19.82
C VAL A 133 4.20 10.46 -18.91
N SER A 134 3.56 10.44 -17.73
CA SER A 134 3.55 9.33 -16.79
C SER A 134 2.37 9.43 -15.85
N TYR A 135 1.77 8.30 -15.48
CA TYR A 135 0.96 8.20 -14.26
C TYR A 135 1.75 7.42 -13.20
N GLU A 136 1.67 7.82 -11.94
CA GLU A 136 2.37 7.20 -10.83
C GLU A 136 1.43 7.12 -9.61
N VAL A 137 1.25 5.94 -9.03
CA VAL A 137 0.57 5.78 -7.72
C VAL A 137 1.64 5.35 -6.73
N ALA A 138 1.95 6.20 -5.76
CA ALA A 138 2.74 5.80 -4.59
C ALA A 138 1.84 4.91 -3.70
N TYR A 139 2.26 3.68 -3.43
CA TYR A 139 1.39 2.68 -2.83
C TYR A 139 1.65 2.50 -1.32
N ASP A 140 0.57 2.59 -0.52
CA ASP A 140 0.59 2.23 0.91
C ASP A 140 -0.11 0.88 1.14
N LEU A 141 0.62 -0.07 1.72
CA LEU A 141 0.16 -1.41 2.11
C LEU A 141 -0.94 -1.42 3.18
N LEU A 142 -1.24 -0.28 3.80
CA LEU A 142 -2.33 -0.14 4.77
C LEU A 142 -3.59 0.47 4.15
N ASN A 143 -3.50 1.07 2.97
CA ASN A 143 -4.60 1.78 2.33
C ASN A 143 -5.41 0.86 1.41
N LYS A 144 -6.73 1.08 1.35
CA LYS A 144 -7.54 0.56 0.24
C LYS A 144 -7.11 1.22 -1.08
N PRO A 145 -7.41 0.63 -2.25
CA PRO A 145 -7.03 1.20 -3.55
C PRO A 145 -7.44 2.66 -3.75
N GLU A 146 -8.66 3.01 -3.34
CA GLU A 146 -9.29 4.33 -3.49
C GLU A 146 -8.55 5.40 -2.65
N GLU A 147 -8.01 5.00 -1.50
CA GLU A 147 -7.29 5.84 -0.55
C GLU A 147 -5.82 6.12 -0.97
N ASN A 148 -5.45 5.87 -2.22
CA ASN A 148 -4.14 6.23 -2.79
C ASN A 148 -4.26 7.44 -3.73
N THR A 149 -3.18 8.23 -3.83
CA THR A 149 -3.13 9.37 -4.77
C THR A 149 -2.56 8.94 -6.11
N LEU A 150 -3.33 9.16 -7.19
CA LEU A 150 -2.85 9.09 -8.57
C LEU A 150 -2.16 10.41 -8.93
N LEU A 151 -0.85 10.36 -9.16
CA LEU A 151 -0.05 11.47 -9.65
C LEU A 151 0.00 11.41 -11.18
N ILE A 152 -0.45 12.47 -11.84
CA ILE A 152 -0.43 12.60 -13.30
C ILE A 152 0.58 13.68 -13.67
N ARG A 153 1.56 13.34 -14.52
CA ARG A 153 2.47 14.31 -15.14
C ARG A 153 2.02 14.55 -16.58
N ASP A 154 1.46 15.71 -16.86
CA ASP A 154 1.06 16.12 -18.20
C ASP A 154 2.08 17.07 -18.83
N ARG A 155 2.13 17.11 -20.16
CA ARG A 155 2.76 18.22 -20.88
C ARG A 155 1.93 19.50 -20.69
N VAL A 156 2.62 20.63 -20.58
CA VAL A 156 2.00 21.96 -20.55
C VAL A 156 1.53 22.39 -21.95
N ASP A 157 2.32 22.02 -22.96
CA ASP A 157 2.14 22.35 -24.38
C ASP A 157 2.11 21.04 -25.19
N ASP A 158 1.38 21.02 -26.30
CA ASP A 158 1.34 19.86 -27.21
C ASP A 158 2.57 19.84 -28.16
N ASN A 159 3.37 20.92 -28.17
CA ASN A 159 4.69 20.97 -28.80
C ASN A 159 5.66 19.92 -28.19
N PRO A 160 6.18 18.96 -28.99
CA PRO A 160 7.08 17.92 -28.51
C PRO A 160 8.47 18.41 -28.08
N GLU A 161 8.88 19.64 -28.45
CA GLU A 161 10.13 20.26 -27.96
C GLU A 161 9.96 20.94 -26.60
N SER A 162 8.72 21.10 -26.10
CA SER A 162 8.46 21.72 -24.81
C SER A 162 8.84 20.78 -23.66
N THR A 163 9.83 21.18 -22.86
CA THR A 163 10.20 20.49 -21.61
C THR A 163 9.29 20.86 -20.43
N GLY A 164 8.19 21.57 -20.69
CA GLY A 164 7.24 22.02 -19.66
C GLY A 164 6.30 20.91 -19.23
N PHE A 165 6.37 20.52 -17.96
CA PHE A 165 5.47 19.54 -17.34
C PHE A 165 4.70 20.14 -16.17
N GLN A 166 3.42 19.80 -16.08
CA GLN A 166 2.57 20.08 -14.92
C GLN A 166 2.26 18.78 -14.17
N ARG A 167 2.03 18.87 -12.86
CA ARG A 167 1.53 17.75 -12.06
C ARG A 167 0.08 18.01 -11.67
N ARG A 168 -0.76 17.00 -11.80
CA ARG A 168 -2.08 16.92 -11.15
C ARG A 168 -2.06 15.74 -10.19
N GLU A 169 -2.78 15.88 -9.08
CA GLU A 169 -2.90 14.86 -8.05
C GLU A 169 -4.39 14.54 -7.90
N VAL A 170 -4.74 13.26 -7.94
CA VAL A 170 -6.12 12.77 -7.98
C VAL A 170 -6.32 11.78 -6.86
N THR A 171 -7.23 12.11 -5.95
CA THR A 171 -7.63 11.30 -4.79
C THR A 171 -9.10 10.96 -4.91
N TYR A 172 -9.52 9.80 -4.42
CA TYR A 172 -10.93 9.51 -4.22
C TYR A 172 -11.51 10.37 -3.08
N SER A 173 -12.79 10.74 -3.17
CA SER A 173 -13.57 11.22 -2.03
C SER A 173 -14.94 10.57 -2.05
N GLU A 174 -15.41 10.08 -0.90
CA GLU A 174 -16.70 9.37 -0.80
C GLU A 174 -17.90 10.26 -1.17
N ASN A 175 -17.75 11.59 -1.10
CA ASN A 175 -18.77 12.56 -1.50
C ASN A 175 -18.93 12.68 -3.02
N ASP A 176 -18.00 12.14 -3.81
CA ASP A 176 -18.07 12.12 -5.28
C ASP A 176 -18.81 10.88 -5.82
N ASP A 177 -19.36 10.01 -4.95
CA ASP A 177 -20.09 8.78 -5.29
C ASP A 177 -21.44 8.63 -4.54
N GLU A 178 -22.28 9.67 -4.53
CA GLU A 178 -23.71 9.50 -4.20
C GLU A 178 -24.48 8.63 -5.23
N GLN A 179 -23.81 8.08 -6.26
CA GLN A 179 -24.46 7.19 -7.24
C GLN A 179 -23.53 6.15 -7.89
N SER A 180 -23.02 5.20 -7.08
CA SER A 180 -22.53 3.90 -7.57
C SER A 180 -22.87 2.74 -6.61
N GLU A 181 -24.17 2.55 -6.38
CA GLU A 181 -24.69 1.19 -6.16
C GLU A 181 -24.53 0.36 -7.46
N ASP A 182 -24.65 -0.96 -7.39
CA ASP A 182 -24.56 -1.93 -8.51
C ASP A 182 -23.17 -2.25 -9.12
N GLU A 183 -22.22 -2.71 -8.29
CA GLU A 183 -21.50 -3.95 -8.65
C GLU A 183 -21.77 -5.06 -7.62
N GLU A 184 -21.84 -6.31 -8.08
CA GLU A 184 -22.18 -7.48 -7.27
C GLU A 184 -21.02 -7.88 -6.34
N TYR A 185 -20.79 -7.08 -5.30
CA TYR A 185 -19.86 -7.35 -4.21
C TYR A 185 -20.37 -8.53 -3.36
N GLN A 186 -20.14 -9.75 -3.88
CA GLN A 186 -20.32 -11.01 -3.18
C GLN A 186 -19.75 -10.90 -1.75
N GLU A 187 -20.61 -11.07 -0.75
CA GLU A 187 -20.34 -10.78 0.68
C GLU A 187 -19.27 -11.73 1.24
N LYS A 188 -17.99 -11.43 0.95
CA LYS A 188 -16.83 -12.20 1.41
C LYS A 188 -16.76 -12.15 2.93
N LYS A 189 -17.13 -13.23 3.59
CA LYS A 189 -16.98 -13.39 5.04
C LYS A 189 -15.54 -13.73 5.36
N ILE A 190 -15.09 -13.25 6.52
CA ILE A 190 -13.73 -13.47 7.04
C ILE A 190 -13.40 -14.97 7.05
N ALA A 191 -12.24 -15.34 6.50
CA ALA A 191 -11.87 -16.74 6.33
C ALA A 191 -10.37 -16.98 6.58
N ILE A 192 -10.04 -18.05 7.30
CA ILE A 192 -8.67 -18.51 7.49
C ILE A 192 -8.03 -18.77 6.12
N GLY A 193 -6.81 -18.27 5.92
CA GLY A 193 -6.12 -18.24 4.62
C GLY A 193 -6.22 -16.90 3.88
N MET A 194 -7.15 -16.00 4.25
CA MET A 194 -7.16 -14.63 3.71
C MET A 194 -5.87 -13.87 4.03
N THR A 195 -5.47 -12.99 3.14
CA THR A 195 -4.35 -12.07 3.37
C THR A 195 -4.80 -10.74 3.94
N LYS A 196 -3.85 -9.97 4.48
CA LYS A 196 -4.12 -8.69 5.16
C LYS A 196 -4.90 -7.67 4.31
N GLN A 197 -4.71 -7.64 3.00
CA GLN A 197 -5.49 -6.74 2.12
C GLN A 197 -6.92 -7.24 1.88
N GLU A 198 -7.10 -8.56 1.70
CA GLU A 198 -8.45 -9.17 1.60
C GLU A 198 -9.27 -8.90 2.86
N VAL A 199 -8.62 -8.84 4.04
CA VAL A 199 -9.23 -8.42 5.30
C VAL A 199 -9.55 -6.91 5.34
N ILE A 200 -8.66 -6.04 4.86
CA ILE A 200 -8.88 -4.59 4.75
C ILE A 200 -10.04 -4.24 3.80
N GLN A 201 -10.29 -5.08 2.79
CA GLN A 201 -11.43 -4.96 1.88
C GLN A 201 -12.78 -5.38 2.50
N LEU A 202 -12.80 -6.15 3.61
CA LEU A 202 -14.07 -6.61 4.19
C LEU A 202 -14.78 -5.50 4.95
N LYS A 203 -16.04 -5.23 4.59
CA LYS A 203 -16.91 -4.23 5.23
C LYS A 203 -17.03 -4.41 6.75
N ASP A 204 -17.05 -5.65 7.23
CA ASP A 204 -17.22 -5.99 8.66
C ASP A 204 -15.92 -5.93 9.48
N TRP A 205 -14.76 -5.87 8.84
CA TRP A 205 -13.44 -5.87 9.50
C TRP A 205 -12.66 -4.61 9.13
N GLY A 206 -12.15 -4.53 7.90
CA GLY A 206 -11.41 -3.37 7.42
C GLY A 206 -10.04 -3.19 8.09
N ARG A 207 -9.58 -1.95 8.20
CA ARG A 207 -8.32 -1.60 8.88
C ARG A 207 -8.44 -1.82 10.41
N PRO A 208 -7.47 -2.46 11.10
CA PRO A 208 -7.48 -2.59 12.56
C PRO A 208 -7.15 -1.26 13.26
N LYS A 209 -7.55 -1.14 14.53
CA LYS A 209 -7.25 0.02 15.40
C LYS A 209 -5.81 0.02 15.92
N SER A 210 -5.22 -1.17 16.11
CA SER A 210 -3.78 -1.33 16.36
C SER A 210 -3.28 -2.67 15.83
N ILE A 211 -1.96 -2.77 15.61
CA ILE A 211 -1.28 -3.98 15.19
C ILE A 211 -0.14 -4.24 16.18
N HIS A 212 -0.18 -5.38 16.87
CA HIS A 212 0.94 -5.89 17.65
C HIS A 212 1.71 -6.91 16.79
N LYS A 213 3.05 -6.80 16.75
CA LYS A 213 3.89 -7.59 15.85
C LYS A 213 5.01 -8.28 16.60
N THR A 214 5.24 -9.55 16.30
CA THR A 214 6.33 -10.35 16.86
C THR A 214 7.12 -11.01 15.74
N THR A 215 8.41 -10.69 15.66
CA THR A 215 9.34 -11.29 14.69
C THR A 215 10.16 -12.37 15.37
N THR A 216 10.26 -13.54 14.74
CA THR A 216 10.99 -14.71 15.22
C THR A 216 11.89 -15.28 14.10
N ALA A 217 12.88 -16.10 14.45
CA ALA A 217 13.74 -16.78 13.46
C ALA A 217 13.01 -17.82 12.58
N SER A 218 11.72 -18.06 12.85
CA SER A 218 10.80 -18.96 12.14
C SER A 218 9.77 -18.23 11.28
N GLY A 219 9.50 -16.94 11.52
CA GLY A 219 8.40 -16.21 10.89
C GLY A 219 7.96 -14.97 11.66
N ILE A 220 6.93 -14.29 11.16
CA ILE A 220 6.35 -13.09 11.79
C ILE A 220 4.88 -13.32 12.10
N ASN A 221 4.53 -13.13 13.37
CA ASN A 221 3.16 -13.13 13.85
C ASN A 221 2.68 -11.69 14.02
N GLU A 222 1.46 -11.39 13.56
CA GLU A 222 0.79 -10.10 13.74
C GLU A 222 -0.59 -10.32 14.37
N GLN A 223 -0.86 -9.70 15.52
CA GLN A 223 -2.20 -9.57 16.10
C GLN A 223 -2.77 -8.21 15.69
N TRP A 224 -3.90 -8.25 15.00
CA TRP A 224 -4.67 -7.09 14.57
C TRP A 224 -5.85 -6.88 15.53
N VAL A 225 -5.97 -5.69 16.10
CA VAL A 225 -6.94 -5.36 17.16
C VAL A 225 -8.07 -4.51 16.61
N TYR A 226 -9.32 -4.96 16.76
CA TYR A 226 -10.51 -4.23 16.32
C TYR A 226 -11.36 -3.72 17.50
N GLY A 227 -11.25 -4.33 18.67
CA GLY A 227 -11.95 -3.92 19.88
C GLY A 227 -11.61 -4.77 21.10
N ILE A 228 -12.51 -4.78 22.08
CA ILE A 228 -12.50 -5.76 23.16
C ILE A 228 -12.87 -7.13 22.56
N SER A 229 -12.14 -8.19 22.90
CA SER A 229 -12.28 -9.57 22.40
C SER A 229 -12.08 -9.81 20.90
N ARG A 230 -12.24 -8.78 20.04
CA ARG A 230 -12.21 -8.90 18.58
C ARG A 230 -10.81 -8.69 18.00
N TYR A 231 -10.18 -9.79 17.56
CA TYR A 231 -8.81 -9.85 17.05
C TYR A 231 -8.69 -10.77 15.82
N LEU A 232 -7.72 -10.46 14.96
CA LEU A 232 -7.24 -11.37 13.92
C LEU A 232 -5.75 -11.66 14.12
N TYR A 233 -5.32 -12.89 13.87
CA TYR A 233 -3.92 -13.30 13.99
C TYR A 233 -3.40 -13.78 12.65
N PHE A 234 -2.30 -13.21 12.18
CA PHE A 234 -1.65 -13.55 10.92
C PHE A 234 -0.28 -14.17 11.17
N ASP A 235 0.00 -15.30 10.53
CA ASP A 235 1.37 -15.83 10.41
C ASP A 235 1.90 -15.52 9.01
N ASN A 236 3.06 -14.87 8.94
CA ASN A 236 3.72 -14.40 7.72
C ASN A 236 2.82 -13.63 6.73
N GLY A 237 1.75 -12.99 7.23
CA GLY A 237 0.78 -12.21 6.44
C GLY A 237 -0.49 -12.96 6.01
N VAL A 238 -0.63 -14.23 6.36
CA VAL A 238 -1.82 -15.07 6.12
C VAL A 238 -2.62 -15.22 7.41
N LEU A 239 -3.94 -15.02 7.36
CA LEU A 239 -4.85 -15.12 8.50
C LEU A 239 -4.91 -16.56 9.00
N THR A 240 -4.48 -16.80 10.24
CA THR A 240 -4.41 -18.13 10.87
C THR A 240 -5.40 -18.32 12.03
N THR A 241 -5.83 -17.23 12.70
CA THR A 241 -6.89 -17.29 13.72
C THR A 241 -7.78 -16.07 13.66
N ILE A 242 -9.10 -16.28 13.76
CA ILE A 242 -10.12 -15.26 14.03
C ILE A 242 -10.54 -15.40 15.50
N GLN A 243 -10.68 -14.29 16.21
CA GLN A 243 -11.17 -14.26 17.60
C GLN A 243 -12.18 -13.12 17.74
N GLU A 244 -13.33 -13.42 18.35
CA GLU A 244 -14.43 -12.49 18.63
C GLU A 244 -15.21 -12.92 19.87
#